data_AF-A0A7X7QBQ2-F1
#
_entry.id   AF-A0A7X7QBQ2-F1
#
_cell.length_a   1.000
_cell.length_b   1.000
_cell.length_c   1.000
_cell.angle_alpha   90.00
_cell.angle_beta   90.00
_cell.angle_gamma   90.00
#
_symmetry.space_group_name_H-M   'P 1'
#
loop_
_entity.id
_entity.type
_entity.pdbx_description
1 polymer ?
#
loop_
_entity_poly.entity_id
_entity_poly.type
_entity_poly.pdbx_seq_one_letter_code
_entity_poly.pdbx_strand_id
1 'polypeptide(L)'
;MKEIDTLFDRMDVWRHFPNYQLERRADLFFSLYLTEALEAKLGFPIADEIVPEFPVRIGTIFPDIPINKSYKIDYVALSGDAKKVILVELKTEGLSRRESQDSYLLAACRVGLRALLSGLVDIFRATNSKRKYYCLIEHLEGMGLLQIPMELREIMSRPGAQGADEAAWSIVITAQTTEARVVYVQPNGSGPDVISFPEFAEIVRRHNDPISQRFADSLCEWTRVKAGEKPADGRVQRS
;
A
#
# COMPACT_ATOMS: atom_id res chain seq x y z
N MET A 1 -15.80 -17.12 -16.29
CA MET A 1 -14.69 -17.96 -15.79
C MET A 1 -13.52 -17.90 -16.76
N LYS A 2 -13.75 -18.14 -18.07
CA LYS A 2 -12.73 -17.90 -19.11
C LYS A 2 -12.10 -16.49 -19.07
N GLU A 3 -12.88 -15.47 -18.69
CA GLU A 3 -12.43 -14.08 -18.65
C GLU A 3 -11.47 -13.80 -17.49
N ILE A 4 -11.68 -14.43 -16.32
CA ILE A 4 -10.79 -14.23 -15.17
C ILE A 4 -9.46 -14.97 -15.40
N ASP A 5 -9.52 -16.18 -15.94
CA ASP A 5 -8.32 -16.94 -16.32
C ASP A 5 -7.51 -16.15 -17.35
N THR A 6 -8.16 -15.64 -18.40
CA THR A 6 -7.52 -14.79 -19.41
C THR A 6 -6.85 -13.55 -18.80
N LEU A 7 -7.44 -12.95 -17.76
CA LEU A 7 -6.86 -11.79 -17.09
C LEU A 7 -5.54 -12.15 -16.38
N PHE A 8 -5.55 -13.23 -15.59
CA PHE A 8 -4.35 -13.68 -14.89
C PHE A 8 -3.29 -14.22 -15.84
N ASP A 9 -3.67 -14.98 -16.87
CA ASP A 9 -2.75 -15.46 -17.91
C ASP A 9 -2.03 -14.29 -18.59
N ARG A 10 -2.75 -13.19 -18.84
CA ARG A 10 -2.13 -11.96 -19.36
C ARG A 10 -1.14 -11.38 -18.38
N MET A 11 -1.45 -11.31 -17.08
CA MET A 11 -0.50 -10.82 -16.07
C MET A 11 0.75 -11.71 -15.96
N ASP A 12 0.56 -13.03 -16.00
CA ASP A 12 1.63 -14.03 -15.96
C ASP A 12 2.54 -13.94 -17.18
N VAL A 13 2.00 -13.66 -18.36
CA VAL A 13 2.81 -13.45 -19.58
C VAL A 13 3.43 -12.06 -19.60
N TRP A 14 2.65 -11.01 -19.30
CA TRP A 14 3.07 -9.62 -19.49
C TRP A 14 4.12 -9.16 -18.48
N ARG A 15 4.22 -9.80 -17.30
CA ARG A 15 5.35 -9.56 -16.37
C ARG A 15 6.72 -9.83 -16.98
N HIS A 16 6.80 -10.51 -18.12
CA HIS A 16 8.06 -10.72 -18.85
C HIS A 16 8.36 -9.63 -19.89
N PHE A 17 7.42 -8.70 -20.13
CA PHE A 17 7.59 -7.68 -21.16
C PHE A 17 8.34 -6.45 -20.63
N PRO A 18 9.17 -5.80 -21.46
CA PRO A 18 9.84 -4.55 -21.07
C PRO A 18 8.83 -3.50 -20.58
N ASN A 19 9.18 -2.80 -19.50
CA ASN A 19 8.40 -1.73 -18.87
C ASN A 19 7.02 -2.12 -18.33
N TYR A 20 6.61 -3.38 -18.44
CA TYR A 20 5.41 -3.84 -17.77
C TYR A 20 5.64 -3.86 -16.26
N GLN A 21 4.69 -3.33 -15.49
CA GLN A 21 4.80 -3.22 -14.03
C GLN A 21 3.71 -4.06 -13.41
N LEU A 22 4.04 -5.30 -13.06
CA LEU A 22 3.08 -6.22 -12.47
C LEU A 22 2.53 -5.69 -11.12
N GLU A 23 3.37 -5.04 -10.31
CA GLU A 23 2.99 -4.44 -9.02
C GLU A 23 1.71 -3.60 -9.14
N ARG A 24 1.68 -2.67 -10.10
CA ARG A 24 0.57 -1.72 -10.34
C ARG A 24 -0.67 -2.32 -11.03
N ARG A 25 -0.66 -3.63 -11.23
CA ARG A 25 -1.75 -4.37 -11.90
C ARG A 25 -2.29 -5.44 -10.96
N ALA A 26 -1.39 -6.02 -10.16
CA ALA A 26 -1.72 -7.00 -9.15
C ALA A 26 -2.13 -6.36 -7.80
N ASP A 27 -1.83 -5.08 -7.57
CA ASP A 27 -2.08 -4.37 -6.30
C ASP A 27 -3.50 -4.56 -5.77
N LEU A 28 -4.51 -4.42 -6.62
CA LEU A 28 -5.91 -4.57 -6.21
C LEU A 28 -6.20 -5.98 -5.67
N PHE A 29 -5.57 -7.02 -6.23
CA PHE A 29 -5.75 -8.40 -5.76
C PHE A 29 -5.06 -8.63 -4.42
N PHE A 30 -3.89 -8.02 -4.19
CA PHE A 30 -3.27 -8.05 -2.86
C PHE A 30 -4.17 -7.36 -1.83
N SER A 31 -4.78 -6.23 -2.16
CA SER A 31 -5.61 -5.47 -1.21
C SER A 31 -6.83 -6.25 -0.69
N LEU A 32 -7.33 -7.23 -1.44
CA LEU A 32 -8.47 -8.06 -1.03
C LEU A 32 -8.14 -8.97 0.17
N TYR A 33 -6.89 -9.40 0.31
CA TYR A 33 -6.48 -10.38 1.32
C TYR A 33 -5.39 -9.85 2.26
N LEU A 34 -4.98 -8.59 2.09
CA LEU A 34 -3.85 -8.01 2.80
C LEU A 34 -4.07 -8.02 4.32
N THR A 35 -5.28 -7.66 4.79
CA THR A 35 -5.64 -7.66 6.21
C THR A 35 -5.45 -9.05 6.81
N GLU A 36 -6.04 -10.09 6.22
CA GLU A 36 -5.90 -11.48 6.69
C GLU A 36 -4.44 -11.96 6.67
N ALA A 37 -3.69 -11.59 5.63
CA ALA A 37 -2.27 -11.95 5.53
C ALA A 37 -1.42 -11.27 6.62
N LEU A 38 -1.70 -9.99 6.91
CA LEU A 38 -1.05 -9.26 7.99
C LEU A 38 -1.40 -9.85 9.36
N GLU A 39 -2.67 -10.20 9.61
CA GLU A 39 -3.10 -10.83 10.86
C GLU A 39 -2.40 -12.16 11.09
N ALA A 40 -2.39 -13.02 10.06
CA ALA A 40 -1.72 -14.32 10.11
C ALA A 40 -0.22 -14.18 10.37
N LYS A 41 0.43 -13.15 9.79
CA LYS A 41 1.86 -12.91 9.97
C LYS A 41 2.20 -12.32 11.33
N LEU A 42 1.44 -11.34 11.77
CA LEU A 42 1.78 -10.51 12.93
C LEU A 42 1.19 -11.03 14.24
N GLY A 43 0.20 -11.94 14.18
CA GLY A 43 -0.39 -12.59 15.34
C GLY A 43 -1.31 -11.70 16.17
N PHE A 44 -1.83 -10.61 15.58
CA PHE A 44 -2.81 -9.74 16.21
C PHE A 44 -3.81 -9.21 15.17
N PRO A 45 -5.03 -8.79 15.59
CA PRO A 45 -6.04 -8.30 14.67
C PRO A 45 -5.61 -7.04 13.91
N ILE A 46 -6.03 -6.92 12.65
CA ILE A 46 -5.79 -5.78 11.77
C ILE A 46 -7.15 -5.16 11.43
N ALA A 47 -7.22 -3.84 11.36
CA ALA A 47 -8.44 -3.17 10.93
C ALA A 47 -8.75 -3.51 9.46
N ASP A 48 -10.03 -3.70 9.13
CA ASP A 48 -10.47 -4.03 7.78
C ASP A 48 -10.10 -2.94 6.76
N GLU A 49 -10.07 -1.68 7.21
CA GLU A 49 -9.74 -0.53 6.39
C GLU A 49 -8.23 -0.36 6.22
N ILE A 50 -7.80 -0.27 4.95
CA ILE A 50 -6.42 0.01 4.55
C ILE A 50 -6.35 1.22 3.63
N VAL A 51 -5.16 1.82 3.50
CA VAL A 51 -4.92 2.99 2.66
C VAL A 51 -3.88 2.65 1.60
N PRO A 52 -4.26 2.52 0.31
CA PRO A 52 -3.30 2.28 -0.76
C PRO A 52 -2.54 3.56 -1.13
N GLU A 53 -1.33 3.41 -1.64
CA GLU A 53 -0.46 4.48 -2.15
C GLU A 53 -0.32 5.68 -1.19
N PHE A 54 -0.14 5.42 0.10
CA PHE A 54 -0.08 6.46 1.13
C PHE A 54 1.08 7.44 0.88
N PRO A 55 0.82 8.73 0.65
CA PRO A 55 1.87 9.69 0.33
C PRO A 55 2.58 10.18 1.59
N VAL A 56 3.91 10.10 1.57
CA VAL A 56 4.77 10.59 2.64
C VAL A 56 5.62 11.74 2.14
N ARG A 57 5.55 12.87 2.84
CA ARG A 57 6.35 14.06 2.55
C ARG A 57 7.82 13.82 2.90
N ILE A 58 8.73 14.08 1.96
CA ILE A 58 10.17 13.88 2.18
C ILE A 58 10.68 14.75 3.32
N GLY A 59 10.30 16.03 3.38
CA GLY A 59 10.67 16.93 4.48
C GLY A 59 10.16 16.50 5.87
N THR A 60 9.18 15.58 5.94
CA THR A 60 8.72 15.02 7.22
C THR A 60 9.68 13.95 7.74
N ILE A 61 10.25 13.13 6.86
CA ILE A 61 11.15 12.02 7.24
C ILE A 61 12.64 12.39 7.17
N PHE A 62 12.97 13.44 6.40
CA PHE A 62 14.30 14.02 6.28
C PHE A 62 14.19 15.54 6.48
N PRO A 63 14.16 16.02 7.74
CA PRO A 63 13.89 17.43 8.08
C PRO A 63 14.88 18.40 7.44
N ASP A 64 16.12 17.96 7.22
CA ASP A 64 17.19 18.76 6.61
C ASP A 64 16.98 18.98 5.10
N ILE A 65 15.96 18.35 4.50
CA ILE A 65 15.62 18.47 3.07
C ILE A 65 14.27 19.19 2.96
N PRO A 66 14.25 20.52 2.74
CA PRO A 66 13.03 21.32 2.73
C PRO A 66 12.28 21.21 1.39
N ILE A 67 11.88 19.99 1.01
CA ILE A 67 11.15 19.74 -0.24
C ILE A 67 9.76 19.14 0.05
N ASN A 68 8.77 19.63 -0.69
CA ASN A 68 7.40 19.12 -0.67
C ASN A 68 7.17 18.00 -1.71
N LYS A 69 8.24 17.29 -2.08
CA LYS A 69 8.12 16.05 -2.84
C LYS A 69 7.65 14.95 -1.89
N SER A 70 6.89 14.01 -2.42
CA SER A 70 6.46 12.83 -1.70
C SER A 70 6.99 11.56 -2.33
N TYR A 71 7.18 10.54 -1.50
CA TYR A 71 7.20 9.16 -1.94
C TYR A 71 5.92 8.49 -1.48
N LYS A 72 5.67 7.26 -1.94
CA LYS A 72 4.47 6.50 -1.59
C LYS A 72 4.88 5.23 -0.86
N ILE A 73 4.09 4.88 0.15
CA ILE A 73 4.07 3.55 0.76
C ILE A 73 2.91 2.81 0.11
N ASP A 74 3.11 1.56 -0.31
CA ASP A 74 2.09 0.84 -1.09
C ASP A 74 0.79 0.66 -0.30
N TYR A 75 0.87 0.29 0.99
CA TYR A 75 -0.28 0.32 1.87
C TYR A 75 0.05 0.79 3.29
N VAL A 76 -0.93 1.43 3.93
CA VAL A 76 -0.96 1.64 5.38
C VAL A 76 -2.16 0.90 5.96
N ALA A 77 -1.89 0.11 7.00
CA ALA A 77 -2.90 -0.58 7.79
C ALA A 77 -2.75 -0.26 9.28
N LEU A 78 -3.77 -0.56 10.07
CA LEU A 78 -3.76 -0.38 11.53
C LEU A 78 -4.00 -1.71 12.22
N SER A 79 -3.44 -1.89 13.42
CA SER A 79 -3.96 -2.94 14.31
C SER A 79 -5.42 -2.66 14.66
N GLY A 80 -6.18 -3.70 15.01
CA GLY A 80 -7.61 -3.57 15.36
C GLY A 80 -7.89 -2.63 16.55
N ASP A 81 -6.89 -2.38 17.40
CA ASP A 81 -6.95 -1.39 18.49
C ASP A 81 -6.39 0.00 18.12
N ALA A 82 -5.99 0.19 16.86
CA ALA A 82 -5.37 1.38 16.29
C ALA A 82 -4.09 1.88 17.01
N LYS A 83 -3.44 1.02 17.83
CA LYS A 83 -2.19 1.38 18.53
C LYS A 83 -0.94 1.17 17.68
N LYS A 84 -1.02 0.34 16.65
CA LYS A 84 0.10 0.06 15.74
C LYS A 84 -0.26 0.48 14.32
N VAL A 85 0.66 1.16 13.65
CA VAL A 85 0.61 1.35 12.20
C VAL A 85 1.50 0.33 11.51
N ILE A 86 0.99 -0.27 10.44
CA ILE A 86 1.73 -1.19 9.60
C ILE A 86 1.92 -0.51 8.24
N LEU A 87 3.19 -0.28 7.88
CA LEU A 87 3.61 0.27 6.60
C LEU A 87 3.99 -0.91 5.70
N VAL A 88 3.20 -1.16 4.67
CA VAL A 88 3.39 -2.30 3.78
C VAL A 88 4.05 -1.85 2.49
N GLU A 89 5.14 -2.52 2.13
CA GLU A 89 5.77 -2.40 0.82
C GLU A 89 5.51 -3.68 0.02
N LEU A 90 4.92 -3.54 -1.17
CA LEU A 90 4.66 -4.63 -2.10
C LEU A 90 5.79 -4.69 -3.13
N LYS A 91 6.32 -5.90 -3.33
CA LYS A 91 7.27 -6.22 -4.39
C LYS A 91 6.73 -7.41 -5.17
N THR A 92 6.55 -7.29 -6.48
CA THR A 92 6.10 -8.45 -7.31
C THR A 92 7.20 -9.06 -8.16
N GLU A 93 8.36 -8.41 -8.20
CA GLU A 93 9.51 -8.87 -8.97
C GLU A 93 10.69 -9.13 -8.02
N GLY A 94 11.41 -10.24 -8.24
CA GLY A 94 12.52 -10.66 -7.39
C GLY A 94 13.80 -9.83 -7.53
N LEU A 95 13.71 -8.58 -7.98
CA LEU A 95 14.85 -7.67 -7.90
C LEU A 95 15.08 -7.33 -6.42
N SER A 96 16.32 -7.55 -5.97
CA SER A 96 16.75 -7.34 -4.59
C SER A 96 16.32 -5.98 -4.07
N ARG A 97 15.88 -5.95 -2.80
CA ARG A 97 15.69 -4.72 -2.02
C ARG A 97 16.86 -3.79 -2.27
N ARG A 98 16.58 -2.56 -2.72
CA ARG A 98 17.60 -1.52 -2.82
C ARG A 98 17.66 -0.82 -1.47
N GLU A 99 18.84 -0.77 -0.85
CA GLU A 99 19.08 -0.17 0.47
C GLU A 99 18.48 1.25 0.61
N SER A 100 18.47 2.01 -0.49
CA SER A 100 17.91 3.36 -0.51
C SER A 100 16.39 3.40 -0.33
N GLN A 101 15.61 2.41 -0.79
CA GLN A 101 14.15 2.38 -0.58
C GLN A 101 13.80 2.00 0.87
N ASP A 102 14.55 1.05 1.44
CA ASP A 102 14.42 0.69 2.86
C ASP A 102 14.67 1.91 3.76
N SER A 103 15.57 2.82 3.36
CA SER A 103 15.84 4.03 4.14
C SER A 103 14.63 4.94 4.33
N TYR A 104 13.77 5.09 3.31
CA TYR A 104 12.54 5.92 3.40
C TYR A 104 11.50 5.25 4.29
N LEU A 105 11.26 3.95 4.13
CA LEU A 105 10.30 3.19 4.95
C LEU A 105 10.72 3.18 6.43
N LEU A 106 12.00 2.94 6.70
CA LEU A 106 12.55 3.01 8.06
C LEU A 106 12.52 4.43 8.62
N ALA A 107 12.69 5.46 7.79
CA ALA A 107 12.52 6.85 8.24
C ALA A 107 11.05 7.18 8.56
N ALA A 108 10.09 6.74 7.73
CA ALA A 108 8.66 6.86 8.04
C ALA A 108 8.28 6.14 9.33
N CYS A 109 8.78 4.92 9.51
CA CYS A 109 8.58 4.15 10.72
C CYS A 109 9.11 4.88 11.95
N ARG A 110 10.28 5.52 11.85
CA ARG A 110 10.90 6.28 12.95
C ARG A 110 10.13 7.54 13.34
N VAL A 111 9.59 8.30 12.37
CA VAL A 111 8.81 9.51 12.69
C VAL A 111 7.39 9.21 13.16
N GLY A 112 6.87 8.03 12.81
CA GLY A 112 5.55 7.55 13.25
C GLY A 112 4.37 8.22 12.53
N LEU A 113 3.20 7.59 12.61
CA LEU A 113 2.02 7.97 11.83
C LEU A 113 1.55 9.42 12.08
N ARG A 114 1.62 9.91 13.33
CA ARG A 114 1.20 11.30 13.63
C ARG A 114 2.02 12.31 12.83
N ALA A 115 3.33 12.13 12.73
CA ALA A 115 4.18 13.00 11.92
C ALA A 115 3.87 12.85 10.41
N LEU A 116 3.64 11.61 9.95
CA LEU A 116 3.26 11.34 8.55
C LEU A 116 1.94 12.02 8.17
N LEU A 117 0.92 11.98 9.03
CA LEU A 117 -0.35 12.68 8.82
C LEU A 117 -0.19 14.19 8.80
N SER A 118 0.69 14.75 9.64
CA SER A 118 1.03 16.17 9.58
C SER A 118 1.69 16.53 8.24
N GLY A 119 2.62 15.69 7.77
CA GLY A 119 3.24 15.84 6.45
C GLY A 119 2.23 15.72 5.30
N LEU A 120 1.20 14.89 5.45
CA LEU A 120 0.11 14.79 4.49
C LEU A 120 -0.71 16.08 4.42
N VAL A 121 -1.00 16.71 5.56
CA VAL A 121 -1.66 18.02 5.60
C VAL A 121 -0.81 19.07 4.87
N ASP A 122 0.51 19.07 5.06
CA ASP A 122 1.41 19.95 4.30
C ASP A 122 1.34 19.70 2.79
N ILE A 123 1.31 18.42 2.36
CA ILE A 123 1.15 18.07 0.94
C ILE A 123 -0.20 18.57 0.41
N PHE A 124 -1.28 18.34 1.14
CA PHE A 124 -2.62 18.81 0.78
C PHE A 124 -2.61 20.33 0.58
N ARG A 125 -1.91 21.08 1.43
CA ARG A 125 -1.81 22.54 1.35
C ARG A 125 -1.02 23.00 0.11
N ALA A 126 0.05 22.30 -0.26
CA ALA A 126 0.90 22.66 -1.39
C ALA A 126 0.42 22.14 -2.77
N THR A 127 -0.43 21.11 -2.81
CA THR A 127 -0.79 20.43 -4.07
C THR A 127 -1.88 21.15 -4.86
N ASN A 128 -1.80 21.09 -6.19
CA ASN A 128 -2.89 21.48 -7.08
C ASN A 128 -4.00 20.40 -7.16
N SER A 129 -3.72 19.17 -6.72
CA SER A 129 -4.68 18.05 -6.75
C SER A 129 -5.54 17.98 -5.48
N LYS A 130 -6.05 19.13 -5.01
CA LYS A 130 -6.78 19.27 -3.73
C LYS A 130 -7.86 18.22 -3.55
N ARG A 131 -8.69 18.01 -4.57
CA ARG A 131 -9.82 17.07 -4.52
C ARG A 131 -9.41 15.64 -4.24
N LYS A 132 -8.37 15.15 -4.91
CA LYS A 132 -7.87 13.77 -4.71
C LYS A 132 -7.33 13.58 -3.29
N TYR A 133 -6.56 14.55 -2.80
CA TYR A 133 -6.04 14.49 -1.43
C TYR A 133 -7.14 14.68 -0.39
N TYR A 134 -8.19 15.46 -0.68
CA TYR A 134 -9.33 15.57 0.21
C TYR A 134 -10.08 14.25 0.36
N CYS A 135 -10.31 13.49 -0.72
CA CYS A 135 -10.87 12.14 -0.61
C CYS A 135 -10.01 11.22 0.26
N LEU A 136 -8.67 11.32 0.17
CA LEU A 136 -7.77 10.59 1.07
C LEU A 136 -7.92 11.06 2.53
N ILE A 137 -8.02 12.36 2.78
CA ILE A 137 -8.20 12.90 4.13
C ILE A 137 -9.56 12.47 4.72
N GLU A 138 -10.63 12.44 3.92
CA GLU A 138 -11.94 11.91 4.33
C GLU A 138 -11.87 10.43 4.69
N HIS A 139 -11.16 9.63 3.88
CA HIS A 139 -10.91 8.22 4.19
C HIS A 139 -10.17 8.06 5.53
N LEU A 140 -9.12 8.84 5.76
CA LEU A 140 -8.35 8.82 7.02
C LEU A 140 -9.16 9.31 8.23
N GLU A 141 -10.10 10.23 8.03
CA GLU A 141 -11.06 10.62 9.07
C GLU A 141 -12.03 9.48 9.40
N GLY A 142 -12.52 8.74 8.40
CA GLY A 142 -13.34 7.54 8.59
C GLY A 142 -12.63 6.50 9.45
N MET A 143 -11.31 6.35 9.26
CA MET A 143 -10.43 5.51 10.08
C MET A 143 -10.14 6.09 11.49
N GLY A 144 -10.66 7.27 11.83
CA GLY A 144 -10.44 7.94 13.12
C GLY A 144 -9.04 8.54 13.32
N LEU A 145 -8.27 8.73 12.25
CA LEU A 145 -6.87 9.17 12.32
C LEU A 145 -6.71 10.70 12.37
N LEU A 146 -7.70 11.44 11.89
CA LEU A 146 -7.77 12.89 11.94
C LEU A 146 -9.21 13.37 11.98
N GLN A 147 -9.41 14.66 12.21
CA GLN A 147 -10.70 15.34 12.11
C GLN A 147 -10.61 16.52 11.14
N ILE A 148 -11.56 16.57 10.21
CA ILE A 148 -11.70 17.61 9.20
C ILE A 148 -12.58 18.74 9.78
N PRO A 149 -12.09 20.00 9.79
CA PRO A 149 -12.88 21.13 10.27
C PRO A 149 -14.05 21.41 9.32
N MET A 150 -15.18 21.88 9.87
CA MET A 150 -16.41 22.16 9.09
C MET A 150 -16.14 23.13 7.93
N GLU A 151 -15.34 24.17 8.16
CA GLU A 151 -14.95 25.15 7.15
C GLU A 151 -14.31 24.48 5.92
N LEU A 152 -13.39 23.53 6.13
CA LEU A 152 -12.76 22.82 5.02
C LEU A 152 -13.78 21.97 4.25
N ARG A 153 -14.73 21.32 4.92
CA ARG A 153 -15.81 20.57 4.24
C ARG A 153 -16.67 21.48 3.38
N GLU A 154 -17.03 22.65 3.91
CA GLU A 154 -17.84 23.63 3.18
C GLU A 154 -17.11 24.10 1.92
N ILE A 155 -15.82 24.43 2.03
CA ILE A 155 -14.99 24.80 0.87
C ILE A 155 -14.95 23.65 -0.13
N MET A 156 -14.70 22.44 0.34
CA MET A 156 -14.59 21.25 -0.51
C MET A 156 -15.95 20.72 -1.01
N SER A 157 -17.08 21.28 -0.60
CA SER A 157 -18.38 20.98 -1.22
C SER A 157 -18.66 21.80 -2.48
N ARG A 158 -17.98 22.94 -2.66
CA ARG A 158 -18.16 23.87 -3.77
C ARG A 158 -17.38 23.42 -5.01
N PRO A 159 -17.56 23.99 -6.21
CA PRO A 159 -16.71 23.67 -7.36
C PRO A 159 -15.24 24.12 -7.20
N GLY A 160 -15.02 25.22 -6.48
CA GLY A 160 -13.67 25.75 -6.18
C GLY A 160 -13.01 25.07 -4.98
N ALA A 161 -11.73 25.38 -4.77
CA ALA A 161 -10.97 24.97 -3.57
C ALA A 161 -10.19 26.16 -2.96
N GLN A 162 -10.60 27.39 -3.26
CA GLN A 162 -10.00 28.60 -2.71
C GLN A 162 -10.24 28.65 -1.19
N GLY A 163 -9.18 28.95 -0.42
CA GLY A 163 -9.23 28.93 1.04
C GLY A 163 -8.96 27.57 1.67
N ALA A 164 -8.85 26.49 0.87
CA ALA A 164 -8.70 25.14 1.41
C ALA A 164 -7.35 24.93 2.10
N ASP A 165 -6.28 25.59 1.63
CA ASP A 165 -4.96 25.55 2.22
C ASP A 165 -4.87 26.26 3.57
N GLU A 166 -5.58 27.37 3.76
CA GLU A 166 -5.72 28.00 5.06
C GLU A 166 -6.58 27.15 6.00
N ALA A 167 -7.75 26.69 5.54
CA ALA A 167 -8.67 25.90 6.38
C ALA A 167 -8.06 24.55 6.81
N ALA A 168 -7.15 23.98 6.02
CA ALA A 168 -6.46 22.73 6.36
C ALA A 168 -5.54 22.84 7.59
N TRP A 169 -5.13 24.04 8.01
CA TRP A 169 -4.40 24.20 9.27
C TRP A 169 -5.19 23.77 10.50
N SER A 170 -6.52 23.80 10.41
CA SER A 170 -7.42 23.41 11.48
C SER A 170 -7.72 21.91 11.50
N ILE A 171 -7.07 21.09 10.65
CA ILE A 171 -7.14 19.63 10.73
C ILE A 171 -6.46 19.17 12.03
N VAL A 172 -7.18 18.38 12.81
CA VAL A 172 -6.68 17.83 14.09
C VAL A 172 -6.27 16.37 13.90
N ILE A 173 -5.02 16.04 14.20
CA ILE A 173 -4.53 14.66 14.15
C ILE A 173 -4.92 13.92 15.44
N THR A 174 -5.82 12.95 15.30
CA THR A 174 -6.37 12.15 16.40
C THR A 174 -5.72 10.78 16.56
N ALA A 175 -4.91 10.35 15.58
CA ALA A 175 -4.22 9.06 15.59
C ALA A 175 -3.53 8.76 16.93
N GLN A 176 -3.85 7.61 17.53
CA GLN A 176 -3.33 7.15 18.82
C GLN A 176 -2.22 6.10 18.69
N THR A 177 -1.68 5.93 17.49
CA THR A 177 -0.63 4.95 17.23
C THR A 177 0.64 5.28 18.02
N THR A 178 1.19 4.26 18.64
CA THR A 178 2.40 4.32 19.49
C THR A 178 3.54 3.51 18.91
N GLU A 179 3.25 2.53 18.07
CA GLU A 179 4.23 1.73 17.34
C GLU A 179 4.02 1.85 15.84
N ALA A 180 5.11 1.79 15.10
CA ALA A 180 5.11 1.62 13.66
C ALA A 180 5.92 0.36 13.30
N ARG A 181 5.46 -0.39 12.30
CA ARG A 181 6.15 -1.56 11.77
C ARG A 181 6.17 -1.49 10.26
N VAL A 182 7.26 -1.96 9.67
CA VAL A 182 7.34 -2.19 8.22
C VAL A 182 7.07 -3.67 7.98
N VAL A 183 6.26 -3.97 6.97
CA VAL A 183 6.04 -5.34 6.48
C VAL A 183 6.25 -5.34 4.97
N TYR A 184 6.90 -6.37 4.46
CA TYR A 184 7.17 -6.54 3.05
C TYR A 184 6.38 -7.71 2.50
N VAL A 185 5.65 -7.50 1.41
CA VAL A 185 5.02 -8.58 0.64
C VAL A 185 5.85 -8.79 -0.62
N GLN A 186 6.48 -9.96 -0.78
CA GLN A 186 7.45 -10.19 -1.87
C GLN A 186 7.49 -11.65 -2.35
N PRO A 187 8.03 -11.95 -3.55
CA PRO A 187 7.94 -13.31 -4.11
C PRO A 187 8.64 -14.35 -3.22
N ASN A 188 9.83 -14.02 -2.77
CA ASN A 188 10.67 -14.88 -1.94
C ASN A 188 11.19 -14.10 -0.73
N GLY A 189 11.40 -14.80 0.38
CA GLY A 189 11.97 -14.21 1.59
C GLY A 189 11.53 -14.97 2.84
N SER A 190 12.22 -14.71 3.94
CA SER A 190 11.85 -15.20 5.25
C SER A 190 12.18 -14.13 6.27
N GLY A 191 11.45 -14.11 7.38
CA GLY A 191 11.61 -13.12 8.43
C GLY A 191 10.31 -12.79 9.12
N PRO A 192 10.36 -12.13 10.29
CA PRO A 192 9.16 -11.73 11.03
C PRO A 192 8.35 -10.62 10.34
N ASP A 193 9.00 -9.84 9.47
CA ASP A 193 8.47 -8.68 8.75
C ASP A 193 8.25 -8.95 7.26
N VAL A 194 8.36 -10.21 6.81
CA VAL A 194 8.23 -10.58 5.40
C VAL A 194 7.09 -11.57 5.21
N ILE A 195 6.14 -11.24 4.36
CA ILE A 195 5.13 -12.15 3.84
C ILE A 195 5.55 -12.54 2.42
N SER A 196 6.00 -13.77 2.27
CA SER A 196 6.33 -14.34 0.97
C SER A 196 5.06 -14.64 0.16
N PHE A 197 5.18 -14.74 -1.16
CA PHE A 197 4.04 -15.12 -2.01
C PHE A 197 3.49 -16.52 -1.70
N PRO A 198 4.30 -17.53 -1.36
CA PRO A 198 3.77 -18.80 -0.86
C PRO A 198 2.93 -18.64 0.42
N GLU A 199 3.42 -17.89 1.42
CA GLU A 199 2.65 -17.60 2.64
C GLU A 199 1.34 -16.86 2.31
N PHE A 200 1.39 -15.85 1.42
CA PHE A 200 0.22 -15.10 1.00
C PHE A 200 -0.79 -16.01 0.26
N ALA A 201 -0.32 -16.87 -0.64
CA ALA A 201 -1.14 -17.80 -1.41
C ALA A 201 -1.88 -18.81 -0.50
N GLU A 202 -1.28 -19.23 0.61
CA GLU A 202 -1.96 -20.08 1.60
C GLU A 202 -3.16 -19.39 2.25
N ILE A 203 -3.10 -18.07 2.45
CA ILE A 203 -4.25 -17.28 2.93
C ILE A 203 -5.31 -17.21 1.86
N VAL A 204 -4.93 -16.80 0.65
CA VAL A 204 -5.86 -16.64 -0.49
C VAL A 204 -6.59 -17.95 -0.80
N ARG A 205 -5.91 -19.10 -0.75
CA ARG A 205 -6.53 -20.42 -1.04
C ARG A 205 -7.65 -20.82 -0.09
N ARG A 206 -7.78 -20.19 1.07
CA ARG A 206 -8.90 -20.44 2.01
C ARG A 206 -10.24 -20.00 1.43
N HIS A 207 -10.21 -19.10 0.45
CA HIS A 207 -11.38 -18.58 -0.25
C HIS A 207 -11.68 -19.42 -1.49
N ASN A 208 -12.87 -20.02 -1.55
CA ASN A 208 -13.24 -21.00 -2.59
C ASN A 208 -13.69 -20.39 -3.92
N ASP A 209 -13.66 -19.07 -4.08
CA ASP A 209 -14.09 -18.43 -5.32
C ASP A 209 -13.01 -18.51 -6.42
N PRO A 210 -13.42 -18.44 -7.71
CA PRO A 210 -12.47 -18.59 -8.81
C PRO A 210 -11.36 -17.53 -8.87
N ILE A 211 -11.60 -16.31 -8.38
CA ILE A 211 -10.60 -15.22 -8.41
C ILE A 211 -9.48 -15.55 -7.42
N SER A 212 -9.85 -15.93 -6.19
CA SER A 212 -8.92 -16.34 -5.14
C SER A 212 -8.04 -17.49 -5.59
N GLN A 213 -8.64 -18.57 -6.08
CA GLN A 213 -7.89 -19.75 -6.50
C GLN A 213 -6.91 -19.42 -7.63
N ARG A 214 -7.36 -18.68 -8.65
CA ARG A 214 -6.50 -18.30 -9.78
C ARG A 214 -5.38 -17.35 -9.36
N PHE A 215 -5.63 -16.41 -8.44
CA PHE A 215 -4.62 -15.50 -7.92
C PHE A 215 -3.54 -16.24 -7.12
N ALA A 216 -3.94 -17.19 -6.27
CA ALA A 216 -3.00 -18.01 -5.50
C ALA A 216 -2.05 -18.82 -6.40
N ASP A 217 -2.56 -19.29 -7.54
CA ASP A 217 -1.75 -20.01 -8.53
C ASP A 217 -0.76 -19.08 -9.23
N SER A 218 -1.19 -17.87 -9.62
CA SER A 218 -0.27 -16.84 -10.13
C SER A 218 0.83 -16.49 -9.12
N LEU A 219 0.50 -16.32 -7.83
CA LEU A 219 1.50 -16.05 -6.78
C LEU A 219 2.55 -17.18 -6.71
N CYS A 220 2.14 -18.43 -6.82
CA CYS A 220 3.04 -19.59 -6.85
C CYS A 220 3.94 -19.59 -8.10
N GLU A 221 3.40 -19.25 -9.27
CA GLU A 221 4.19 -19.11 -10.50
C GLU A 221 5.20 -17.97 -10.39
N TRP A 222 4.75 -16.81 -9.90
CA TRP A 222 5.55 -15.60 -9.75
C TRP A 222 6.72 -15.75 -8.77
N THR A 223 6.59 -16.69 -7.83
CA THR A 223 7.65 -17.11 -6.91
C THR A 223 8.74 -17.90 -7.64
N ARG A 224 8.34 -18.81 -8.54
CA ARG A 224 9.21 -19.76 -9.22
C ARG A 224 9.91 -19.16 -10.43
N VAL A 225 9.22 -18.31 -11.18
CA VAL A 225 9.72 -17.75 -12.44
C VAL A 225 9.98 -16.26 -12.25
N LYS A 226 11.26 -15.89 -12.27
CA LYS A 226 11.65 -14.48 -12.21
C LYS A 226 11.18 -13.75 -13.47
N ALA A 227 10.67 -12.54 -13.30
CA ALA A 227 10.29 -11.68 -14.42
C ALA A 227 11.45 -11.54 -15.42
N GLY A 228 11.16 -11.68 -16.71
CA GLY A 228 12.15 -11.68 -17.79
C GLY A 228 12.87 -13.02 -18.03
N GLU A 229 12.68 -14.03 -17.18
CA GLU A 229 13.19 -15.39 -17.39
C GLU A 229 12.08 -16.30 -17.97
N LYS A 230 12.46 -17.32 -18.74
CA LYS A 230 11.53 -18.34 -19.23
C LYS A 230 11.49 -19.52 -18.26
N PRO A 231 10.34 -20.17 -18.04
CA PRO A 231 10.29 -21.45 -17.32
C PRO A 231 11.24 -22.46 -17.97
N ALA A 232 11.97 -23.21 -17.15
CA ALA A 232 12.97 -24.19 -17.61
C ALA A 232 12.38 -25.31 -18.50
N ASP A 233 11.06 -25.50 -18.51
CA ASP A 233 10.40 -26.55 -19.29
C ASP A 233 9.93 -26.12 -20.70
N GLY A 234 10.07 -24.84 -21.05
CA GLY A 234 9.67 -24.30 -22.36
C GLY A 234 8.18 -24.40 -22.70
N ARG A 235 7.32 -24.80 -21.77
CA ARG A 235 5.87 -24.90 -21.98
C ARG A 235 5.19 -23.72 -21.30
N VAL A 236 4.77 -22.77 -22.12
CA VAL A 236 3.61 -21.95 -21.77
C VAL A 236 2.44 -22.95 -21.71
N GLN A 237 2.09 -23.44 -20.52
CA GLN A 237 0.90 -24.26 -20.35
C GLN A 237 -0.30 -23.36 -20.65
N ARG A 238 -0.77 -23.43 -21.90
CA ARG A 238 -2.11 -22.99 -22.26
C ARG A 238 -3.07 -24.08 -21.79
N SER A 239 -3.86 -23.79 -20.77
CA SER A 239 -5.15 -24.44 -20.52
C SER A 239 -6.27 -23.61 -21.12
#